data_AF-A0A261SH33-F1
#
_entry.id   AF-A0A261SH33-F1
#
_cell.length_a   1.000
_cell.length_b   1.000
_cell.length_c   1.000
_cell.angle_alpha   90.00
_cell.angle_beta   90.00
_cell.angle_gamma   90.00
#
_symmetry.space_group_name_H-M   'P 1'
#
loop_
_entity.id
_entity.type
_entity.pdbx_description
1 polymer ?
#
loop_
_entity_poly.entity_id
_entity_poly.type
_entity_poly.pdbx_seq_one_letter_code
_entity_poly.pdbx_strand_id
1 'polypeptide(L)'
;MDLSLVGTALTSINAAISLGRGAVALRDDAKAQEIVGAMNEQLLDAQQRLFELSAALLALQQEHFETAQELRELREALAERDRYSLFRLPNGQFAYRVNGTPALGGAADPTLPEPDHYICQQCFDGGGKHKVVLQRRFRVGAGSYHLECPACKISLAAPD
;
A
#
# COMPACT_ATOMS: atom_id res chain seq x y z
N MET A 1 16.23 3.40 -8.71
CA MET A 1 17.47 2.61 -8.68
C MET A 1 18.59 3.47 -9.26
N ASP A 2 19.60 3.78 -8.48
CA ASP A 2 20.70 4.62 -8.95
C ASP A 2 21.74 3.79 -9.71
N LEU A 3 21.59 3.75 -11.04
CA LEU A 3 22.46 3.00 -11.95
C LEU A 3 23.91 3.52 -11.95
N SER A 4 24.13 4.74 -11.43
CA SER A 4 25.47 5.32 -11.32
C SER A 4 26.34 4.61 -10.28
N LEU A 5 25.75 4.10 -9.18
CA LEU A 5 26.47 3.36 -8.14
C LEU A 5 26.98 2.00 -8.65
N VAL A 6 26.16 1.32 -9.46
CA VAL A 6 26.55 0.06 -10.12
C VAL A 6 27.66 0.30 -11.14
N GLY A 7 27.52 1.34 -11.97
CA GLY A 7 28.52 1.69 -12.98
C GLY A 7 29.86 2.08 -12.37
N THR A 8 29.85 2.81 -11.25
CA THR A 8 31.08 3.21 -10.56
C THR A 8 31.78 2.03 -9.88
N ALA A 9 31.06 1.13 -9.19
CA ALA A 9 31.66 -0.08 -8.61
C ALA A 9 32.30 -1.00 -9.68
N LEU A 10 31.64 -1.16 -10.83
CA LEU A 10 32.17 -1.90 -11.98
C LEU A 10 33.46 -1.26 -12.53
N THR A 11 33.54 0.07 -12.52
CA THR A 11 34.72 0.80 -12.98
C THR A 11 35.91 0.56 -12.07
N SER A 12 35.72 0.60 -10.75
CA SER A 12 36.78 0.33 -9.75
C SER A 12 37.29 -1.11 -9.86
N ILE A 13 36.40 -2.08 -10.05
CA ILE A 13 36.77 -3.49 -10.25
C ILE A 13 37.57 -3.67 -11.55
N ASN A 14 37.12 -3.06 -12.65
CA ASN A 14 37.84 -3.13 -13.93
C ASN A 14 39.21 -2.45 -13.85
N ALA A 15 39.33 -1.36 -13.11
CA ALA A 15 40.60 -0.71 -12.83
C ALA A 15 41.55 -1.66 -12.06
N ALA A 16 41.08 -2.31 -10.99
CA ALA A 16 41.87 -3.30 -10.26
C ALA A 16 42.32 -4.47 -11.15
N ILE A 17 41.44 -5.00 -12.01
CA ILE A 17 41.78 -6.07 -12.95
C ILE A 17 42.85 -5.62 -13.96
N SER A 18 42.73 -4.39 -14.47
CA SER A 18 43.71 -3.83 -15.43
C SER A 18 45.10 -3.66 -14.81
N LEU A 19 45.15 -3.21 -13.55
CA LEU A 19 46.37 -3.09 -12.76
C LEU A 19 47.01 -4.47 -12.52
N GLY A 20 46.22 -5.46 -12.11
CA GLY A 20 46.71 -6.82 -11.87
C GLY A 20 47.28 -7.49 -13.12
N ARG A 21 46.65 -7.28 -14.29
CA ARG A 21 47.19 -7.76 -15.57
C ARG A 21 48.52 -7.10 -15.93
N GLY A 22 48.69 -5.82 -15.63
CA GLY A 22 49.95 -5.10 -15.79
C GLY A 22 51.05 -5.61 -14.84
N ALA A 23 50.67 -6.02 -13.62
CA ALA A 23 51.60 -6.50 -12.60
C ALA A 23 52.26 -7.85 -12.95
N VAL A 24 51.51 -8.78 -13.56
CA VAL A 24 52.03 -10.12 -13.94
C VAL A 24 53.20 -10.04 -14.95
N ALA A 25 53.34 -8.92 -15.65
CA ALA A 25 54.44 -8.68 -16.59
C ALA A 25 55.72 -8.11 -15.93
N LEU A 26 55.69 -7.76 -14.64
CA LEU A 26 56.81 -7.15 -13.94
C LEU A 26 57.68 -8.19 -13.21
N ARG A 27 59.00 -8.02 -13.29
CA ARG A 27 60.01 -8.80 -12.53
C ARG A 27 60.54 -8.07 -11.28
N ASP A 28 60.00 -6.89 -11.00
CA ASP A 28 60.46 -6.00 -9.94
C ASP A 28 59.47 -6.03 -8.77
N ASP A 29 59.89 -6.62 -7.66
CA ASP A 29 59.06 -6.83 -6.46
C ASP A 29 58.56 -5.51 -5.85
N ALA A 30 59.34 -4.42 -5.94
CA ALA A 30 58.94 -3.12 -5.39
C ALA A 30 57.77 -2.53 -6.18
N LYS A 31 57.81 -2.62 -7.52
CA LYS A 31 56.69 -2.21 -8.39
C LYS A 31 55.49 -3.13 -8.25
N ALA A 32 55.71 -4.43 -8.03
CA ALA A 32 54.62 -5.36 -7.78
C ALA A 32 53.86 -5.00 -6.50
N GLN A 33 54.56 -4.63 -5.42
CA GLN A 33 53.92 -4.19 -4.17
C GLN A 33 53.13 -2.88 -4.32
N GLU A 34 53.64 -1.91 -5.07
CA GLU A 34 52.92 -0.66 -5.38
C GLU A 34 51.59 -0.94 -6.10
N ILE A 35 51.62 -1.83 -7.11
CA ILE A 35 50.40 -2.20 -7.85
C ILE A 35 49.41 -2.96 -6.97
N VAL A 36 49.89 -3.86 -6.10
CA VAL A 36 49.01 -4.54 -5.13
C VAL A 36 48.35 -3.54 -4.18
N GLY A 37 49.07 -2.50 -3.74
CA GLY A 37 48.49 -1.40 -2.96
C GLY A 37 47.37 -0.68 -3.71
N ALA A 38 47.63 -0.27 -4.96
CA ALA A 38 46.64 0.39 -5.81
C ALA A 38 45.42 -0.50 -6.11
N MET A 39 45.62 -1.82 -6.31
CA MET A 39 44.53 -2.77 -6.47
C MET A 39 43.67 -2.87 -5.21
N ASN A 40 44.29 -2.92 -4.02
CA ASN A 40 43.57 -2.98 -2.76
C ASN A 40 42.72 -1.72 -2.53
N GLU A 41 43.24 -0.54 -2.87
CA GLU A 41 42.47 0.71 -2.81
C GLU A 41 41.23 0.67 -3.72
N GLN A 42 41.39 0.21 -4.97
CA GLN A 42 40.27 0.06 -5.91
C GLN A 42 39.24 -0.97 -5.45
N LEU A 43 39.69 -2.07 -4.82
CA LEU A 43 38.81 -3.09 -4.26
C LEU A 43 38.06 -2.59 -3.02
N LEU A 44 38.72 -1.81 -2.16
CA LEU A 44 38.08 -1.18 -1.00
C LEU A 44 37.01 -0.16 -1.43
N ASP A 45 37.31 0.68 -2.42
CA ASP A 45 36.33 1.59 -3.01
C ASP A 45 35.14 0.84 -3.61
N ALA A 46 35.38 -0.26 -4.34
CA ALA A 46 34.32 -1.11 -4.85
C ALA A 46 33.45 -1.72 -3.73
N GLN A 47 34.07 -2.21 -2.65
CA GLN A 47 33.35 -2.77 -1.49
C GLN A 47 32.48 -1.71 -0.82
N GLN A 48 33.01 -0.50 -0.60
CA GLN A 48 32.26 0.61 -0.03
C GLN A 48 31.01 0.94 -0.86
N ARG A 49 31.16 1.02 -2.20
CA ARG A 49 30.03 1.25 -3.11
C ARG A 49 29.00 0.13 -3.10
N LEU A 50 29.43 -1.13 -2.97
CA LEU A 50 28.52 -2.27 -2.84
C LEU A 50 27.71 -2.22 -1.54
N PHE A 51 28.29 -1.75 -0.44
CA PHE A 51 27.56 -1.52 0.80
C PHE A 51 26.54 -0.39 0.67
N GLU A 52 26.89 0.70 -0.01
CA GLU A 52 25.96 1.81 -0.29
C GLU A 52 24.79 1.32 -1.16
N LEU A 53 25.07 0.51 -2.17
CA LEU A 53 24.04 -0.09 -3.01
C LEU A 53 23.11 -1.03 -2.23
N SER A 54 23.66 -1.86 -1.33
CA SER A 54 22.85 -2.78 -0.52
C SER A 54 21.95 -2.03 0.46
N ALA A 55 22.45 -0.96 1.07
CA ALA A 55 21.66 -0.07 1.91
C ALA A 55 20.52 0.60 1.13
N ALA A 56 20.81 1.11 -0.08
CA ALA A 56 19.81 1.71 -0.95
C ALA A 56 18.73 0.71 -1.41
N LEU A 57 19.14 -0.54 -1.71
CA LEU A 57 18.20 -1.61 -2.05
C LEU A 57 17.28 -1.97 -0.88
N LEU A 58 17.82 -2.05 0.34
CA LEU A 58 17.03 -2.33 1.53
C LEU A 58 16.01 -1.21 1.80
N ALA A 59 16.42 0.05 1.68
CA ALA A 59 15.52 1.20 1.84
C ALA A 59 14.38 1.16 0.80
N LEU A 60 14.71 0.89 -0.46
CA LEU A 60 13.70 0.79 -1.52
C LEU A 60 12.75 -0.39 -1.33
N GLN A 61 13.26 -1.51 -0.80
CA GLN A 61 12.45 -2.68 -0.48
C GLN A 61 11.47 -2.39 0.67
N GLN A 62 11.91 -1.64 1.68
CA GLN A 62 11.06 -1.20 2.78
C GLN A 62 9.95 -0.28 2.28
N GLU A 63 10.30 0.74 1.48
CA GLU A 63 9.34 1.68 0.90
C GLU A 63 8.33 0.97 -0.02
N HIS A 64 8.78 -0.02 -0.79
CA HIS A 64 7.90 -0.86 -1.59
C HIS A 64 6.93 -1.68 -0.72
N PHE A 65 7.38 -2.22 0.40
CA PHE A 65 6.51 -2.96 1.31
C PHE A 65 5.42 -2.05 1.92
N GLU A 66 5.82 -0.88 2.41
CA GLU A 66 4.91 0.12 2.97
C GLU A 66 3.88 0.59 1.93
N THR A 67 4.34 0.98 0.74
CA THR A 67 3.46 1.41 -0.36
C THR A 67 2.52 0.28 -0.80
N ALA A 68 3.00 -0.96 -0.87
CA ALA A 68 2.17 -2.11 -1.23
C ALA A 68 1.11 -2.43 -0.17
N GLN A 69 1.42 -2.20 1.11
CA GLN A 69 0.46 -2.33 2.21
C GLN A 69 -0.61 -1.24 2.10
N GLU A 70 -0.23 0.03 1.98
CA GLU A 70 -1.19 1.14 1.81
C GLU A 70 -2.11 0.91 0.61
N LEU A 71 -1.54 0.45 -0.50
CA LEU A 71 -2.30 0.15 -1.71
C LEU A 71 -3.30 -0.98 -1.50
N ARG A 72 -2.95 -1.99 -0.69
CA ARG A 72 -3.88 -3.06 -0.30
C ARG A 72 -5.01 -2.53 0.56
N GLU A 73 -4.70 -1.76 1.59
CA GLU A 73 -5.68 -1.15 2.49
C GLU A 73 -6.66 -0.24 1.73
N LEU A 74 -6.14 0.55 0.79
CA LEU A 74 -6.97 1.39 -0.09
C LEU A 74 -7.85 0.56 -1.02
N ARG A 75 -7.33 -0.54 -1.59
CA ARG A 75 -8.13 -1.45 -2.42
C ARG A 75 -9.23 -2.14 -1.63
N GLU A 76 -8.95 -2.58 -0.41
CA GLU A 76 -9.94 -3.17 0.49
C GLU A 76 -11.01 -2.14 0.87
N ALA A 77 -10.62 -0.91 1.19
CA ALA A 77 -11.54 0.17 1.46
C ALA A 77 -12.42 0.51 0.24
N LEU A 78 -11.85 0.55 -0.97
CA LEU A 78 -12.62 0.75 -2.20
C LEU A 78 -13.58 -0.40 -2.47
N ALA A 79 -13.13 -1.65 -2.35
CA ALA A 79 -13.98 -2.83 -2.50
C ALA A 79 -15.14 -2.83 -1.49
N GLU A 80 -14.88 -2.43 -0.24
CA GLU A 80 -15.94 -2.26 0.75
C GLU A 80 -16.94 -1.17 0.34
N ARG A 81 -16.49 -0.06 -0.27
CA ARG A 81 -17.40 0.99 -0.76
C ARG A 81 -18.23 0.54 -1.95
N ASP A 82 -17.65 -0.21 -2.87
CA ASP A 82 -18.33 -0.73 -4.07
C ASP A 82 -19.45 -1.72 -3.73
N ARG A 83 -19.45 -2.28 -2.51
CA ARG A 83 -20.56 -3.09 -1.99
C ARG A 83 -21.84 -2.30 -1.74
N TYR A 84 -21.79 -0.96 -1.73
CA TYR A 84 -22.94 -0.12 -1.45
C TYR A 84 -23.34 0.71 -2.66
N SER A 85 -24.64 0.71 -2.98
CA SER A 85 -25.22 1.60 -3.98
C SER A 85 -26.06 2.68 -3.32
N LEU A 86 -26.06 3.88 -3.91
CA LEU A 86 -26.91 4.96 -3.43
C LEU A 86 -28.38 4.60 -3.72
N PHE A 87 -29.17 4.49 -2.65
CA PHE A 87 -30.57 4.14 -2.69
C PHE A 87 -31.42 5.34 -2.29
N ARG A 88 -32.45 5.63 -3.10
CA ARG A 88 -33.38 6.72 -2.85
C ARG A 88 -34.46 6.25 -1.86
N LEU A 89 -34.55 6.94 -0.74
CA LEU A 89 -35.62 6.80 0.25
C LEU A 89 -36.79 7.76 -0.10
N PRO A 90 -37.97 7.59 0.55
CA PRO A 90 -39.07 8.53 0.41
C PRO A 90 -38.68 9.98 0.74
N ASN A 91 -39.48 10.93 0.26
CA ASN A 91 -39.25 12.38 0.45
C ASN A 91 -37.93 12.91 -0.14
N GLY A 92 -37.35 12.20 -1.13
CA GLY A 92 -36.12 12.63 -1.80
C GLY A 92 -34.86 12.48 -0.95
N GLN A 93 -34.92 11.69 0.13
CA GLN A 93 -33.78 11.36 0.96
C GLN A 93 -32.97 10.22 0.31
N PHE A 94 -31.70 10.08 0.71
CA PHE A 94 -30.82 9.04 0.18
C PHE A 94 -30.06 8.36 1.31
N ALA A 95 -29.83 7.06 1.13
CA ALA A 95 -28.96 6.24 1.97
C ALA A 95 -28.22 5.24 1.08
N TYR A 96 -27.09 4.74 1.54
CA TYR A 96 -26.40 3.66 0.85
C TYR A 96 -27.04 2.33 1.25
N ARG A 97 -27.39 1.46 0.29
CA ARG A 97 -27.90 0.11 0.57
C ARG A 97 -26.85 -0.92 0.16
N VAL A 98 -26.72 -1.97 0.95
CA VAL A 98 -25.87 -3.11 0.58
C VAL A 98 -26.40 -3.76 -0.71
N ASN A 99 -25.51 -4.03 -1.65
CA ASN A 99 -25.85 -4.74 -2.88
C ASN A 99 -26.06 -6.23 -2.52
N GLY A 100 -27.31 -6.70 -2.62
CA GLY A 100 -27.70 -8.07 -2.21
C GLY A 100 -27.16 -9.20 -3.09
N THR A 101 -26.31 -8.91 -4.08
CA THR A 101 -25.54 -9.94 -4.79
C THR A 101 -24.38 -10.38 -3.92
N PRO A 102 -24.23 -11.68 -3.59
CA PRO A 102 -23.07 -12.15 -2.85
C PRO A 102 -21.82 -11.75 -3.63
N ALA A 103 -20.97 -10.93 -3.02
CA ALA A 103 -19.67 -10.62 -3.58
C ALA A 103 -18.90 -11.94 -3.69
N LEU A 104 -18.58 -12.36 -4.91
CA LEU A 104 -17.57 -13.37 -5.18
C LEU A 104 -16.21 -12.78 -4.75
N GLY A 105 -15.90 -12.79 -3.46
CA GLY A 105 -14.61 -12.27 -2.99
C GLY A 105 -14.50 -12.11 -1.48
N GLY A 106 -13.91 -13.11 -0.83
CA GLY A 106 -13.41 -13.03 0.55
C GLY A 106 -13.25 -14.41 1.16
N ALA A 107 -12.04 -14.76 1.60
CA ALA A 107 -11.65 -16.08 2.11
C ALA A 107 -12.23 -16.41 3.50
N ALA A 108 -13.49 -16.06 3.78
CA ALA A 108 -14.15 -16.35 5.04
C ALA A 108 -15.59 -16.80 4.75
N ASP A 109 -15.81 -18.11 4.91
CA ASP A 109 -17.07 -18.84 5.05
C ASP A 109 -18.19 -18.54 4.01
N PRO A 110 -18.55 -19.49 3.12
CA PRO A 110 -19.64 -19.32 2.14
C PRO A 110 -21.05 -19.38 2.77
N THR A 111 -21.19 -19.08 4.07
CA THR A 111 -22.41 -19.35 4.83
C THR A 111 -22.93 -18.11 5.53
N LEU A 112 -23.72 -17.32 4.78
CA LEU A 112 -24.93 -16.56 5.16
C LEU A 112 -25.03 -15.29 4.29
N PRO A 113 -26.17 -15.05 3.63
CA PRO A 113 -26.38 -13.78 2.93
C PRO A 113 -26.33 -12.64 3.95
N GLU A 114 -25.54 -11.61 3.65
CA GLU A 114 -25.46 -10.43 4.49
C GLU A 114 -26.86 -9.80 4.65
N PRO A 115 -27.30 -9.48 5.89
CA PRO A 115 -28.60 -8.86 6.10
C PRO A 115 -28.72 -7.54 5.36
N ASP A 116 -29.89 -7.31 4.76
CA ASP A 116 -30.25 -6.02 4.17
C ASP A 116 -30.12 -4.90 5.21
N HIS A 117 -29.24 -3.93 4.94
CA HIS A 117 -29.02 -2.79 5.82
C HIS A 117 -28.69 -1.54 5.02
N TYR A 118 -28.85 -0.39 5.68
CA TYR A 118 -28.63 0.93 5.10
C TYR A 118 -27.54 1.68 5.85
N ILE A 119 -26.70 2.39 5.11
CA ILE A 119 -25.61 3.22 5.61
C ILE A 119 -25.98 4.70 5.42
N CYS A 120 -25.66 5.52 6.43
CA CYS A 120 -25.88 6.96 6.37
C CYS A 120 -24.99 7.63 5.31
N GLN A 121 -25.60 8.25 4.29
CA GLN A 121 -24.87 8.96 3.23
C GLN A 121 -23.95 10.05 3.78
N GLN A 122 -24.44 10.89 4.69
CA GLN A 122 -23.65 12.01 5.23
C GLN A 122 -22.40 11.55 5.99
N CYS A 123 -22.49 10.46 6.75
CA CYS A 123 -21.34 9.90 7.47
C CYS A 123 -20.36 9.22 6.52
N PHE A 124 -20.88 8.56 5.48
CA PHE A 124 -20.08 7.80 4.52
C PHE A 124 -19.32 8.69 3.52
N ASP A 125 -19.93 9.79 3.08
CA ASP A 125 -19.34 10.74 2.14
C ASP A 125 -18.62 11.91 2.83
N GLY A 126 -18.86 12.12 4.13
CA GLY A 126 -18.29 13.22 4.91
C GLY A 126 -16.78 13.10 5.18
N GLY A 127 -16.21 14.13 5.80
CA GLY A 127 -14.76 14.24 6.05
C GLY A 127 -14.13 13.11 6.87
N GLY A 128 -14.92 12.35 7.63
CA GLY A 128 -14.48 11.17 8.37
C GLY A 128 -14.69 9.82 7.65
N LYS A 129 -15.47 9.78 6.56
CA LYS A 129 -15.78 8.58 5.76
C LYS A 129 -16.10 7.33 6.58
N HIS A 130 -16.90 7.50 7.65
CA HIS A 130 -17.22 6.40 8.55
C HIS A 130 -18.49 5.68 8.07
N LYS A 131 -18.38 4.36 7.90
CA LYS A 131 -19.53 3.48 7.70
C LYS A 131 -20.37 3.46 8.98
N VAL A 132 -21.57 4.02 8.91
CA VAL A 132 -22.52 4.01 10.03
C VAL A 132 -23.83 3.39 9.57
N VAL A 133 -24.16 2.24 10.15
CA VAL A 133 -25.42 1.52 9.89
C VAL A 133 -26.58 2.28 10.54
N LEU A 134 -27.58 2.61 9.73
CA LEU A 134 -28.80 3.26 10.18
C LEU A 134 -29.62 2.31 11.06
N GLN A 135 -30.08 2.82 12.21
CA GLN A 135 -30.83 2.06 13.18
C GLN A 135 -32.33 2.26 12.99
N ARG A 136 -33.10 1.17 13.06
CA ARG A 136 -34.56 1.22 12.99
C ARG A 136 -35.12 1.73 14.31
N ARG A 137 -35.86 2.84 14.27
CA ARG A 137 -36.53 3.45 15.43
C ARG A 137 -38.03 3.53 15.20
N PHE A 138 -38.80 3.05 16.17
CA PHE A 138 -40.26 3.12 16.12
C PHE A 138 -40.77 4.42 16.75
N ARG A 139 -41.74 5.06 16.11
CA ARG A 139 -42.50 6.13 16.77
C ARG A 139 -43.55 5.49 17.68
N VAL A 140 -43.53 5.87 18.95
CA VAL A 140 -44.51 5.43 19.94
C VAL A 140 -45.92 5.80 19.45
N GLY A 141 -46.80 4.81 19.34
CA GLY A 141 -48.22 4.99 18.99
C GLY A 141 -48.57 5.15 17.51
N ALA A 142 -47.61 5.16 16.57
CA ALA A 142 -47.87 5.50 15.16
C ALA A 142 -47.69 4.35 14.15
N GLY A 143 -47.38 3.12 14.59
CA GLY A 143 -47.18 1.94 13.71
C GLY A 143 -46.05 2.05 12.69
N SER A 144 -45.37 3.20 12.61
CA SER A 144 -44.34 3.54 11.64
C SER A 144 -42.96 3.58 12.30
N TYR A 145 -41.94 3.25 11.50
CA TYR A 145 -40.55 3.38 11.89
C TYR A 145 -39.84 4.39 10.99
N HIS A 146 -38.69 4.86 11.45
CA HIS A 146 -37.76 5.66 10.69
C HIS A 146 -36.35 5.10 10.89
N LEU A 147 -35.44 5.50 10.02
CA LEU A 147 -34.03 5.17 10.11
C LEU A 147 -33.29 6.32 10.78
N GLU A 148 -32.53 6.04 11.84
CA GLU A 148 -31.76 7.05 12.57
C GLU A 148 -30.27 6.73 12.50
N CYS A 149 -29.45 7.72 12.18
CA CYS A 149 -28.00 7.59 12.27
C CYS A 149 -27.53 7.85 13.72
N PRO A 150 -26.88 6.88 14.40
CA PRO A 150 -26.40 7.10 15.77
C PRO A 150 -25.27 8.14 15.85
N ALA A 151 -24.54 8.37 14.76
CA ALA A 151 -23.40 9.29 14.73
C ALA A 151 -23.84 10.76 14.49
N CYS A 152 -24.43 11.06 13.33
CA CYS A 152 -24.83 12.43 12.98
C CYS A 152 -26.28 12.79 13.37
N LYS A 153 -27.04 11.85 13.95
CA LYS A 153 -28.43 12.04 14.41
C LYS A 153 -29.44 12.39 13.31
N ILE A 154 -29.09 12.18 12.02
CA ILE A 154 -30.06 12.36 10.95
C ILE A 154 -31.15 11.28 11.02
N SER A 155 -32.39 11.71 10.85
CA SER A 155 -33.56 10.84 10.73
C SER A 155 -34.03 10.79 9.28
N LEU A 156 -34.12 9.58 8.73
CA LEU A 156 -34.54 9.30 7.37
C LEU A 156 -35.84 8.49 7.39
N ALA A 157 -36.70 8.73 6.41
CA ALA A 157 -37.92 7.95 6.22
C ALA A 157 -37.58 6.46 6.05
N ALA A 158 -38.49 5.60 6.52
CA ALA A 158 -38.41 4.18 6.22
C ALA A 158 -38.44 3.97 4.69
N PRO A 159 -37.64 3.05 4.13
CA PRO A 159 -37.86 2.58 2.77
C PRO A 159 -39.25 1.93 2.68
N ASP A 160 -39.94 2.16 1.55
CA ASP A 160 -41.23 1.54 1.23
C ASP A 160 -41.09 0.03 0.96
#